data_AF-A0A6J5BX00-F1
#
_entry.id   AF-A0A6J5BX00-F1
#
_cell.length_a   1.000
_cell.length_b   1.000
_cell.length_c   1.000
_cell.angle_alpha   90.00
_cell.angle_beta   90.00
_cell.angle_gamma   90.00
#
_symmetry.space_group_name_H-M   'P 1'
#
loop_
_entity.id
_entity.type
_entity.pdbx_description
1 polymer ?
#
loop_
_entity_poly.entity_id
_entity_poly.type
_entity_poly.pdbx_seq_one_letter_code
_entity_poly.pdbx_strand_id
1 'polypeptide(L)'
;MTVPSEDAFKLAMERIETSGANYLRPAFNREMFLHENPKTAKQLIELALHARRKSFALFNDDEVLSWLIEQEPFRRVEQKFWGTTDAGDPDERSDERRVERHYENFHNAAQLDTARGRRRFDDRLDMLLGGHVRSYSGWLLRLVSAIREYHYGNSATRMIANRRQYLSKIRSAIVGMKAVLDLTSDPSITNRFSTLTAYADEGLQLIDADFYKRLQVLQAMESTDIETMYPLERLDKTAKERLFVFRMMRANHLVWHKYRPSDIYVLMELEGFEYPQSERNIQRLCAEFDVHWRRLNEEITAVSVATFNSVNDKTTTVTTE
;
A
#
# COMPACT_ATOMS: atom_id res chain seq x y z
N MET A 1 11.49 -27.92 3.78
CA MET A 1 10.29 -27.93 4.64
C MET A 1 9.10 -27.55 3.77
N THR A 2 8.05 -28.36 3.76
CA THR A 2 6.90 -28.10 2.86
C THR A 2 6.32 -26.70 3.04
N VAL A 3 5.99 -26.03 1.93
CA VAL A 3 5.32 -24.73 1.93
C VAL A 3 4.04 -24.78 2.78
N PRO A 4 3.84 -23.86 3.75
CA PRO A 4 2.64 -23.82 4.61
C PRO A 4 1.34 -23.70 3.82
N SER A 5 0.23 -24.16 4.40
CA SER A 5 -1.08 -24.14 3.74
C SER A 5 -1.60 -22.72 3.43
N GLU A 6 -2.51 -22.59 2.45
CA GLU A 6 -3.11 -21.29 2.11
C GLU A 6 -3.79 -20.62 3.32
N ASP A 7 -4.43 -21.39 4.18
CA ASP A 7 -5.11 -20.87 5.36
C ASP A 7 -4.12 -20.41 6.44
N ALA A 8 -2.97 -21.07 6.57
CA ALA A 8 -1.88 -20.58 7.40
C ALA A 8 -1.37 -19.21 6.89
N PHE A 9 -1.22 -19.03 5.58
CA PHE A 9 -0.90 -17.73 4.98
C PHE A 9 -1.96 -16.66 5.29
N LYS A 10 -3.25 -16.99 5.22
CA LYS A 10 -4.33 -16.03 5.56
C LYS A 10 -4.26 -15.61 7.03
N LEU A 11 -4.08 -16.57 7.93
CA LEU A 11 -3.98 -16.31 9.36
C LEU A 11 -2.75 -15.46 9.70
N ALA A 12 -1.60 -15.75 9.08
CA ALA A 12 -0.39 -14.97 9.23
C ALA A 12 -0.60 -13.50 8.82
N MET A 13 -1.26 -13.26 7.68
CA MET A 13 -1.58 -11.91 7.22
C MET A 13 -2.47 -11.15 8.21
N GLU A 14 -3.53 -11.77 8.72
CA GLU A 14 -4.43 -11.18 9.72
C GLU A 14 -3.69 -10.79 11.01
N ARG A 15 -2.80 -11.67 11.47
CA ARG A 15 -1.95 -11.42 12.65
C ARG A 15 -0.98 -10.26 12.44
N ILE A 16 -0.35 -10.17 11.27
CA ILE A 16 0.55 -9.07 10.95
C ILE A 16 -0.21 -7.73 10.86
N GLU A 17 -1.40 -7.72 10.27
CA GLU A 17 -2.23 -6.51 10.16
C GLU A 17 -2.67 -5.95 11.52
N THR A 18 -2.95 -6.84 12.48
CA THR A 18 -3.41 -6.48 13.83
C THR A 18 -2.28 -6.20 14.82
N SER A 19 -1.02 -6.39 14.40
CA SER A 19 0.16 -6.33 15.29
C SER A 19 0.63 -4.92 15.64
N GLY A 20 0.07 -3.89 15.02
CA GLY A 20 0.51 -2.51 15.14
C GLY A 20 0.05 -1.81 16.42
N ALA A 21 0.89 -0.92 16.96
CA ALA A 21 0.59 -0.07 18.11
C ALA A 21 -0.10 1.26 17.71
N ASN A 22 -0.88 1.26 16.63
CA ASN A 22 -1.52 2.48 16.09
C ASN A 22 -2.43 3.21 17.10
N TYR A 23 -2.92 2.50 18.12
CA TYR A 23 -3.69 3.08 19.23
C TYR A 23 -2.91 4.13 20.04
N LEU A 24 -1.57 4.14 19.97
CA LEU A 24 -0.70 5.13 20.63
C LEU A 24 -0.59 6.45 19.86
N ARG A 25 -0.99 6.51 18.58
CA ARG A 25 -0.82 7.69 17.72
C ARG A 25 -1.39 8.99 18.31
N PRO A 26 -2.59 9.02 18.90
CA PRO A 26 -3.13 10.24 19.50
C PRO A 26 -2.24 10.80 20.63
N ALA A 27 -1.64 9.91 21.44
CA ALA A 27 -0.74 10.30 22.53
C ALA A 27 0.58 10.86 21.98
N PHE A 28 1.16 10.24 20.95
CA PHE A 28 2.35 10.78 20.28
C PHE A 28 2.11 12.19 19.71
N ASN A 29 0.99 12.40 19.01
CA ASN A 29 0.65 13.72 18.48
C ASN A 29 0.52 14.78 19.59
N ARG A 30 -0.10 14.44 20.73
CA ARG A 30 -0.26 15.38 21.84
C ARG A 30 1.08 15.67 22.54
N GLU A 31 1.79 14.64 22.96
CA GLU A 31 2.93 14.76 23.89
C GLU A 31 4.25 15.10 23.19
N MET A 32 4.39 14.76 21.91
CA MET A 32 5.65 14.96 21.15
C MET A 32 5.57 16.02 20.07
N PHE A 33 4.38 16.33 19.56
CA PHE A 33 4.20 17.35 18.52
C PHE A 33 3.57 18.65 19.04
N LEU A 34 2.74 18.60 20.10
CA LEU A 34 2.04 19.79 20.61
C LEU A 34 2.59 20.33 21.95
N HIS A 35 3.03 19.45 22.86
CA HIS A 35 3.43 19.86 24.22
C HIS A 35 4.91 19.62 24.56
N GLU A 36 5.66 18.95 23.69
CA GLU A 36 7.10 18.63 23.81
C GLU A 36 7.57 18.24 25.24
N ASN A 37 6.88 17.32 25.92
CA ASN A 37 7.35 16.82 27.22
C ASN A 37 8.36 15.67 27.01
N PRO A 38 9.67 15.86 27.25
CA PRO A 38 10.69 14.88 26.90
C PRO A 38 10.54 13.56 27.66
N LYS A 39 10.04 13.62 28.90
CA LYS A 39 9.88 12.43 29.75
C LYS A 39 8.74 11.55 29.25
N THR A 40 7.56 12.15 29.03
CA THR A 40 6.38 11.43 28.51
C THR A 40 6.62 10.91 27.10
N ALA A 41 7.31 11.69 26.26
CA ALA A 41 7.71 11.32 24.92
C ALA A 41 8.55 10.03 24.89
N LYS A 42 9.58 9.95 25.74
CA LYS A 42 10.45 8.76 25.85
C LYS A 42 9.68 7.54 26.36
N GLN A 43 8.80 7.70 27.35
CA GLN A 43 7.92 6.63 27.83
C GLN A 43 6.98 6.09 26.75
N LEU A 44 6.44 6.96 25.88
CA LEU A 44 5.61 6.54 24.75
C LEU A 44 6.41 5.74 23.72
N ILE A 45 7.66 6.12 23.46
CA ILE A 45 8.57 5.37 22.58
C ILE A 45 8.88 3.99 23.18
N GLU A 46 9.19 3.92 24.47
CA GLU A 46 9.42 2.65 25.18
C GLU A 46 8.20 1.74 25.08
N LEU A 47 7.01 2.28 25.33
CA LEU A 47 5.75 1.53 25.23
C LEU A 47 5.51 1.02 23.81
N ALA A 48 5.78 1.83 22.79
CA ALA A 48 5.66 1.42 21.39
C ALA A 48 6.65 0.31 21.03
N LEU A 49 7.91 0.43 21.45
CA LEU A 49 8.94 -0.60 21.25
C LEU A 49 8.59 -1.90 21.99
N HIS A 50 8.05 -1.82 23.20
CA HIS A 50 7.59 -2.98 23.95
C HIS A 50 6.38 -3.65 23.29
N ALA A 51 5.36 -2.88 22.91
CA ALA A 51 4.20 -3.40 22.18
C ALA A 51 4.63 -4.12 20.90
N ARG A 52 5.56 -3.52 20.15
CA ARG A 52 6.13 -4.08 18.95
C ARG A 52 6.87 -5.39 19.20
N ARG A 53 7.73 -5.46 20.23
CA ARG A 53 8.42 -6.70 20.64
C ARG A 53 7.44 -7.81 21.02
N LYS A 54 6.39 -7.47 21.77
CA LYS A 54 5.34 -8.43 22.15
C LYS A 54 4.59 -8.96 20.92
N SER A 55 4.27 -8.09 19.98
CA SER A 55 3.68 -8.48 18.70
C SER A 55 4.60 -9.41 17.90
N PHE A 56 5.90 -9.13 17.84
CA PHE A 56 6.87 -10.01 17.17
C PHE A 56 7.09 -11.34 17.90
N ALA A 57 7.04 -11.37 19.23
CA ALA A 57 7.12 -12.62 19.97
C ALA A 57 5.96 -13.57 19.63
N LEU A 58 4.76 -13.03 19.43
CA LEU A 58 3.59 -13.80 18.98
C LEU A 58 3.72 -14.33 17.55
N PHE A 59 4.63 -13.78 16.75
CA PHE A 59 4.90 -14.25 15.39
C PHE A 59 5.78 -15.50 15.37
N ASN A 60 6.54 -15.76 16.43
CA ASN A 60 7.39 -16.96 16.50
C ASN A 60 6.57 -18.26 16.61
N ASP A 61 5.31 -18.16 17.03
CA ASP A 61 4.36 -19.27 17.11
C ASP A 61 3.49 -19.41 15.85
N ASP A 62 3.75 -18.62 14.80
CA ASP A 62 3.01 -18.65 13.54
C ASP A 62 3.70 -19.51 12.48
N GLU A 63 3.01 -20.52 11.96
CA GLU A 63 3.56 -21.50 11.01
C GLU A 63 4.30 -20.84 9.82
N VAL A 64 3.73 -19.78 9.23
CA VAL A 64 4.32 -19.13 8.05
C VAL A 64 5.52 -18.30 8.43
N LEU A 65 5.46 -17.61 9.56
CA LEU A 65 6.55 -16.75 10.02
C LEU A 65 7.71 -17.59 10.53
N SER A 66 7.47 -18.67 11.27
CA SER A 66 8.48 -19.67 11.64
C SER A 66 9.13 -20.26 10.38
N TRP A 67 8.31 -20.69 9.40
CA TRP A 67 8.81 -21.20 8.11
C TRP A 67 9.67 -20.17 7.36
N LEU A 68 9.32 -18.88 7.38
CA LEU A 68 10.14 -17.82 6.78
C LEU A 68 11.45 -17.59 7.54
N ILE A 69 11.41 -17.50 8.87
CA ILE A 69 12.57 -17.21 9.72
C ILE A 69 13.62 -18.34 9.63
N GLU A 70 13.18 -19.58 9.42
CA GLU A 70 14.07 -20.73 9.24
C GLU A 70 14.80 -20.71 7.89
N GLN A 71 14.34 -19.90 6.93
CA GLN A 71 14.92 -19.81 5.60
C GLN A 71 16.01 -18.74 5.52
N GLU A 72 17.22 -19.18 5.18
CA GLU A 72 18.39 -18.32 5.05
C GLU A 72 18.21 -17.12 4.08
N PRO A 73 17.52 -17.25 2.93
CA PRO A 73 17.27 -16.10 2.07
C PRO A 73 16.46 -14.98 2.73
N PHE A 74 15.44 -15.33 3.52
CA PHE A 74 14.67 -14.36 4.29
C PHE A 74 15.56 -13.68 5.33
N ARG A 75 16.30 -14.44 6.14
CA ARG A 75 17.19 -13.90 7.19
C ARG A 75 18.23 -12.93 6.63
N ARG A 76 18.85 -13.24 5.49
CA ARG A 76 19.83 -12.34 4.85
C ARG A 76 19.21 -11.00 4.47
N VAL A 77 18.01 -11.01 3.89
CA VAL A 77 17.29 -9.79 3.48
C VAL A 77 16.80 -9.03 4.71
N GLU A 78 16.25 -9.73 5.69
CA GLU A 78 15.80 -9.15 6.94
C GLU A 78 16.96 -8.48 7.69
N GLN A 79 18.06 -9.19 7.94
CA GLN A 79 19.23 -8.68 8.64
C GLN A 79 19.86 -7.50 7.91
N LYS A 80 19.90 -7.52 6.58
CA LYS A 80 20.44 -6.41 5.78
C LYS A 80 19.68 -5.10 6.00
N PHE A 81 18.38 -5.15 6.25
CA PHE A 81 17.53 -3.96 6.32
C PHE A 81 17.03 -3.60 7.71
N TRP A 82 16.98 -4.60 8.58
CA TRP A 82 16.39 -4.51 9.91
C TRP A 82 17.37 -5.05 10.98
N GLY A 83 18.60 -5.40 10.60
CA GLY A 83 19.62 -5.99 11.48
C GLY A 83 19.87 -5.19 12.76
N THR A 84 19.88 -5.90 13.90
CA THR A 84 19.85 -5.41 15.30
C THR A 84 18.74 -4.41 15.64
N THR A 85 17.85 -4.10 14.69
CA THR A 85 16.68 -3.20 14.65
C THR A 85 15.47 -3.62 15.48
N ASP A 86 15.10 -4.90 15.37
CA ASP A 86 13.73 -5.32 15.74
C ASP A 86 13.56 -6.81 16.11
N ALA A 87 14.54 -7.67 15.84
CA ALA A 87 14.41 -9.12 16.03
C ALA A 87 15.00 -9.69 17.33
N GLY A 88 15.29 -8.85 18.33
CA GLY A 88 15.64 -9.32 19.68
C GLY A 88 17.12 -9.31 20.04
N ASP A 89 17.72 -8.13 20.12
CA ASP A 89 18.87 -7.94 21.01
C ASP A 89 18.33 -7.42 22.36
N PRO A 90 18.30 -8.24 23.43
CA PRO A 90 17.72 -7.89 24.73
C PRO A 90 18.65 -7.04 25.61
N ASP A 91 19.73 -6.47 25.09
CA ASP A 91 20.61 -5.62 25.89
C ASP A 91 19.91 -4.28 26.21
N GLU A 92 19.59 -4.05 27.49
CA GLU A 92 18.94 -2.84 28.03
C GLU A 92 19.71 -1.55 27.64
N ARG A 93 21.04 -1.63 27.49
CA ARG A 93 21.87 -0.50 27.05
C ARG A 93 21.66 -0.14 25.57
N SER A 94 21.16 -1.06 24.76
CA SER A 94 20.77 -0.82 23.38
C SER A 94 19.41 -0.11 23.30
N ASP A 95 18.51 -0.38 24.26
CA ASP A 95 17.15 0.17 24.30
C ASP A 95 17.13 1.66 24.68
N GLU A 96 17.89 2.10 25.70
CA GLU A 96 17.96 3.53 26.03
C GLU A 96 18.50 4.36 24.85
N ARG A 97 19.56 3.88 24.18
CA ARG A 97 20.12 4.55 22.99
C ARG A 97 19.15 4.58 21.82
N ARG A 98 18.32 3.53 21.66
CA ARG A 98 17.25 3.50 20.65
C ARG A 98 16.15 4.50 20.99
N VAL A 99 15.70 4.54 22.24
CA VAL A 99 14.70 5.50 22.72
C VAL A 99 15.19 6.92 22.50
N GLU A 100 16.44 7.22 22.85
CA GLU A 100 17.04 8.55 22.62
C GLU A 100 17.08 8.91 21.14
N ARG A 101 17.55 7.98 20.29
CA ARG A 101 17.60 8.20 18.84
C ARG A 101 16.21 8.43 18.24
N HIS A 102 15.20 7.69 18.69
CA HIS A 102 13.83 7.90 18.24
C HIS A 102 13.32 9.26 18.73
N TYR A 103 13.56 9.60 19.99
CA TYR A 103 13.19 10.88 20.58
C TYR A 103 13.78 12.07 19.81
N GLU A 104 15.10 12.09 19.60
CA GLU A 104 15.80 13.11 18.81
C GLU A 104 15.22 13.23 17.40
N ASN A 105 14.90 12.09 16.77
CA ASN A 105 14.27 12.09 15.47
C ASN A 105 12.87 12.72 15.51
N PHE A 106 12.01 12.35 16.45
CA PHE A 106 10.68 12.96 16.53
C PHE A 106 10.76 14.46 16.87
N HIS A 107 11.64 14.85 17.80
CA HIS A 107 11.85 16.24 18.20
C HIS A 107 12.34 17.09 17.01
N ASN A 108 13.35 16.62 16.27
CA ASN A 108 13.83 17.29 15.06
C ASN A 108 12.75 17.41 13.96
N ALA A 109 11.78 16.49 13.92
CA ALA A 109 10.67 16.56 12.97
C ALA A 109 9.58 17.55 13.43
N ALA A 110 9.33 17.63 14.75
CA ALA A 110 8.36 18.54 15.36
C ALA A 110 8.81 20.01 15.30
N GLN A 111 10.11 20.29 15.44
CA GLN A 111 10.66 21.66 15.36
C GLN A 111 10.59 22.30 13.97
N LEU A 112 10.32 21.52 12.92
CA LEU A 112 10.14 22.05 11.58
C LEU A 112 8.71 22.58 11.45
N ASP A 113 8.51 23.88 11.67
CA ASP A 113 7.21 24.57 11.51
C ASP A 113 6.79 24.69 10.03
N THR A 114 6.55 23.53 9.41
CA THR A 114 6.20 23.36 8.01
C THR A 114 5.38 22.09 7.84
N ALA A 115 4.57 22.03 6.78
CA ALA A 115 3.93 20.79 6.34
C ALA A 115 4.93 19.63 6.12
N ARG A 116 6.21 19.96 5.87
CA ARG A 116 7.30 18.98 5.73
C ARG A 116 7.71 18.36 7.07
N GLY A 117 7.72 19.13 8.15
CA GLY A 117 7.98 18.64 9.51
C GLY A 117 6.94 17.62 9.94
N ARG A 118 5.66 17.99 9.78
CA ARG A 118 4.53 17.09 10.07
C ARG A 118 4.60 15.77 9.30
N ARG A 119 4.86 15.81 7.99
CA ARG A 119 5.02 14.58 7.17
C ARG A 119 6.16 13.69 7.69
N ARG A 120 7.30 14.28 8.05
CA ARG A 120 8.44 13.52 8.61
C ARG A 120 8.11 12.90 9.96
N PHE A 121 7.35 13.60 10.80
CA PHE A 121 6.88 13.08 12.08
C PHE A 121 5.93 11.89 11.87
N ASP A 122 4.92 12.05 11.01
CA ASP A 122 3.96 11.00 10.69
C ASP A 122 4.66 9.76 10.11
N ASP A 123 5.59 9.95 9.16
CA ASP A 123 6.38 8.85 8.55
C ASP A 123 7.19 8.08 9.60
N ARG A 124 7.77 8.76 10.58
CA ARG A 124 8.54 8.13 11.66
C ARG A 124 7.64 7.38 12.63
N LEU A 125 6.48 7.95 12.92
CA LEU A 125 5.49 7.35 13.82
C LEU A 125 4.92 6.09 13.20
N ASP A 126 4.62 6.14 11.89
CA ASP A 126 4.22 5.02 11.07
C ASP A 126 5.20 3.83 11.12
N MET A 127 6.51 4.12 11.05
CA MET A 127 7.54 3.09 11.17
C MET A 127 7.61 2.50 12.58
N LEU A 128 7.52 3.35 13.62
CA LEU A 128 7.61 2.91 15.01
C LEU A 128 6.40 2.07 15.44
N LEU A 129 5.19 2.49 15.08
CA LEU A 129 3.96 1.83 15.51
C LEU A 129 3.65 0.56 14.69
N GLY A 130 4.33 0.31 13.56
CA GLY A 130 4.19 -0.93 12.80
C GLY A 130 2.87 -1.10 12.03
N GLY A 131 1.92 -0.18 12.16
CA GLY A 131 0.62 -0.28 11.49
C GLY A 131 0.53 0.45 10.15
N HIS A 132 1.66 0.89 9.60
CA HIS A 132 1.71 1.62 8.33
C HIS A 132 2.35 0.78 7.22
N VAL A 133 1.98 1.08 5.97
CA VAL A 133 2.48 0.37 4.77
C VAL A 133 3.99 0.47 4.57
N ARG A 134 4.65 1.45 5.22
CA ARG A 134 6.10 1.67 5.19
C ARG A 134 6.86 1.01 6.34
N SER A 135 6.16 0.35 7.26
CA SER A 135 6.78 -0.32 8.40
C SER A 135 7.32 -1.71 8.04
N TYR A 136 8.11 -2.31 8.92
CA TYR A 136 8.56 -3.70 8.77
C TYR A 136 7.36 -4.66 8.68
N SER A 137 6.36 -4.56 9.55
CA SER A 137 5.14 -5.37 9.47
C SER A 137 4.39 -5.15 8.15
N GLY A 138 4.32 -3.90 7.67
CA GLY A 138 3.74 -3.59 6.36
C GLY A 138 4.48 -4.21 5.18
N TRP A 139 5.82 -4.27 5.26
CA TRP A 139 6.65 -4.97 4.27
C TRP A 139 6.46 -6.48 4.34
N LEU A 140 6.52 -7.05 5.55
CA LEU A 140 6.36 -8.48 5.80
C LEU A 140 5.00 -8.98 5.33
N LEU A 141 3.92 -8.24 5.61
CA LEU A 141 2.57 -8.52 5.12
C LEU A 141 2.53 -8.64 3.58
N ARG A 142 3.24 -7.75 2.87
CA ARG A 142 3.30 -7.76 1.40
C ARG A 142 4.11 -8.93 0.88
N LEU A 143 5.20 -9.29 1.56
CA LEU A 143 5.98 -10.49 1.24
C LEU A 143 5.14 -11.75 1.40
N VAL A 144 4.51 -11.93 2.56
CA VAL A 144 3.62 -13.07 2.86
C VAL A 144 2.47 -13.14 1.85
N SER A 145 1.83 -12.00 1.55
CA SER A 145 0.78 -11.92 0.53
C SER A 145 1.29 -12.30 -0.87
N ALA A 146 2.51 -11.90 -1.25
CA ALA A 146 3.07 -12.19 -2.56
C ALA A 146 3.44 -13.68 -2.70
N ILE A 147 3.98 -14.29 -1.64
CA ILE A 147 4.28 -15.73 -1.59
C ILE A 147 2.97 -16.54 -1.65
N ARG A 148 1.94 -16.15 -0.87
CA ARG A 148 0.61 -16.78 -0.97
C ARG A 148 0.05 -16.68 -2.39
N GLU A 149 0.12 -15.50 -3.00
CA GLU A 149 -0.36 -15.27 -4.37
C GLU A 149 0.39 -16.14 -5.39
N TYR A 150 1.69 -16.36 -5.19
CA TYR A 150 2.51 -17.22 -6.03
C TYR A 150 2.06 -18.70 -5.96
N HIS A 151 1.90 -19.24 -4.75
CA HIS A 151 1.57 -20.66 -4.55
C HIS A 151 0.10 -20.97 -4.82
N TYR A 152 -0.81 -20.16 -4.29
CA TYR A 152 -2.25 -20.48 -4.22
C TYR A 152 -3.10 -19.56 -5.09
N GLY A 153 -2.53 -18.46 -5.60
CA GLY A 153 -3.25 -17.48 -6.42
C GLY A 153 -3.39 -17.88 -7.88
N ASN A 154 -4.51 -17.50 -8.49
CA ASN A 154 -4.71 -17.48 -9.93
C ASN A 154 -4.49 -16.07 -10.53
N SER A 155 -3.81 -15.19 -9.79
CA SER A 155 -3.67 -13.78 -10.13
C SER A 155 -3.00 -13.54 -11.47
N ALA A 156 -1.98 -14.32 -11.84
CA ALA A 156 -1.35 -14.19 -13.16
C ALA A 156 -2.37 -14.45 -14.29
N THR A 157 -3.16 -15.51 -14.18
CA THR A 157 -4.24 -15.84 -15.12
C THR A 157 -5.32 -14.75 -15.15
N ARG A 158 -5.79 -14.31 -13.98
CA ARG A 158 -6.77 -13.22 -13.86
C ARG A 158 -6.25 -11.92 -14.46
N MET A 159 -4.97 -11.61 -14.25
CA MET A 159 -4.32 -10.41 -14.77
C MET A 159 -4.34 -10.40 -16.30
N ILE A 160 -3.97 -11.52 -16.93
CA ILE A 160 -4.00 -11.67 -18.39
C ILE A 160 -5.43 -11.64 -18.93
N ALA A 161 -6.39 -12.29 -18.26
CA ALA A 161 -7.79 -12.25 -18.65
C ALA A 161 -8.37 -10.82 -18.56
N ASN A 162 -8.06 -10.11 -17.48
CA ASN A 162 -8.49 -8.73 -17.26
C ASN A 162 -7.80 -7.76 -18.21
N ARG A 163 -6.53 -7.99 -18.57
CA ARG A 163 -5.81 -7.23 -19.60
C ARG A 163 -6.65 -7.20 -20.89
N ARG A 164 -7.09 -8.36 -21.39
CA ARG A 164 -7.91 -8.44 -22.61
C ARG A 164 -9.25 -7.68 -22.53
N GLN A 165 -9.82 -7.57 -21.34
CA GLN A 165 -11.14 -6.95 -21.12
C GLN A 165 -11.07 -5.51 -20.63
N TYR A 166 -9.87 -4.96 -20.39
CA TYR A 166 -9.67 -3.69 -19.70
C TYR A 166 -10.46 -2.53 -20.33
N LEU A 167 -10.19 -2.25 -21.60
CA LEU A 167 -10.84 -1.16 -22.32
C LEU A 167 -12.34 -1.37 -22.46
N SER A 168 -12.79 -2.61 -22.67
CA SER A 168 -14.21 -2.93 -22.75
C SER A 168 -14.92 -2.63 -21.42
N LYS A 169 -14.36 -3.07 -20.29
CA LYS A 169 -14.93 -2.83 -18.95
C LYS A 169 -14.98 -1.34 -18.62
N ILE A 170 -13.92 -0.59 -18.91
CA ILE A 170 -13.89 0.86 -18.68
C ILE A 170 -14.91 1.58 -19.54
N ARG A 171 -14.98 1.28 -20.84
CA ARG A 171 -15.98 1.87 -21.74
C ARG A 171 -17.40 1.59 -21.29
N SER A 172 -17.69 0.35 -20.90
CA SER A 172 -19.01 -0.02 -20.35
C SER A 172 -19.33 0.76 -19.08
N ALA A 173 -18.37 0.96 -18.19
CA ALA A 173 -18.55 1.76 -16.98
C ALA A 173 -18.80 3.25 -17.30
N ILE A 174 -18.04 3.84 -18.24
CA ILE A 174 -18.23 5.22 -18.71
C ILE A 174 -19.63 5.38 -19.33
N VAL A 175 -20.05 4.45 -20.19
CA VAL A 175 -21.38 4.47 -20.81
C VAL A 175 -22.46 4.38 -19.74
N GLY A 176 -22.33 3.48 -18.76
CA GLY A 176 -23.28 3.36 -17.66
C GLY A 176 -23.38 4.64 -16.83
N MET A 177 -22.26 5.28 -16.50
CA MET A 177 -22.25 6.55 -15.76
C MET A 177 -22.85 7.70 -16.58
N LYS A 178 -22.58 7.78 -17.88
CA LYS A 178 -23.22 8.76 -18.77
C LYS A 178 -24.73 8.54 -18.87
N ALA A 179 -25.18 7.29 -18.96
CA ALA A 179 -26.61 6.97 -18.95
C ALA A 179 -27.29 7.41 -17.65
N VAL A 180 -26.62 7.28 -16.50
CA VAL A 180 -27.13 7.84 -15.22
C VAL A 180 -27.26 9.35 -15.29
N LEU A 181 -26.25 10.06 -15.85
CA LEU A 181 -26.33 11.51 -16.05
C LEU A 181 -27.53 11.89 -16.93
N ASP A 182 -27.73 11.19 -18.05
CA ASP A 182 -28.83 11.46 -18.97
C ASP A 182 -30.19 11.23 -18.29
N LEU A 183 -30.36 10.13 -17.55
CA LEU A 183 -31.59 9.82 -16.81
C LEU A 183 -31.91 10.88 -15.74
N THR A 184 -30.90 11.34 -15.00
CA THR A 184 -31.08 12.38 -13.96
C THR A 184 -31.29 13.79 -14.55
N SER A 185 -30.91 13.99 -15.81
CA SER A 185 -31.14 15.25 -16.53
C SER A 185 -32.52 15.33 -17.15
N ASP A 186 -33.26 14.22 -17.25
CA ASP A 186 -34.66 14.18 -17.70
C ASP A 186 -35.61 14.60 -16.55
N PRO A 187 -36.31 15.74 -16.65
CA PRO A 187 -37.21 16.22 -15.61
C PRO A 187 -38.35 15.24 -15.27
N SER A 188 -38.82 14.47 -16.26
CA SER A 188 -39.92 13.51 -16.09
C SER A 188 -39.49 12.30 -15.29
N ILE A 189 -38.25 11.84 -15.51
CA ILE A 189 -37.65 10.70 -14.81
C ILE A 189 -37.27 11.14 -13.39
N THR A 190 -36.65 12.30 -13.23
CA THR A 190 -36.26 12.84 -11.92
C THR A 190 -37.46 13.05 -11.00
N ASN A 191 -38.60 13.54 -11.54
CA ASN A 191 -39.84 13.69 -10.77
C ASN A 191 -40.46 12.34 -10.34
N ARG A 192 -40.32 11.29 -11.17
CA ARG A 192 -40.75 9.93 -10.80
C ARG A 192 -39.80 9.29 -9.78
N PHE A 193 -38.50 9.52 -9.92
CA PHE A 193 -37.50 9.03 -8.97
C PHE A 193 -37.64 9.68 -7.60
N SER A 194 -37.88 11.00 -7.52
CA SER A 194 -38.13 11.68 -6.24
C SER A 194 -39.36 11.13 -5.53
N THR A 195 -40.39 10.78 -6.30
CA THR A 195 -41.60 10.14 -5.76
C THR A 195 -41.28 8.74 -5.23
N LEU A 196 -40.44 7.95 -5.92
CA LEU A 196 -40.04 6.61 -5.50
C LEU A 196 -39.07 6.61 -4.30
N THR A 197 -38.10 7.52 -4.26
CA THR A 197 -37.15 7.65 -3.16
C THR A 197 -37.79 8.22 -1.90
N ALA A 198 -38.91 8.94 -2.00
CA ALA A 198 -39.71 9.31 -0.83
C ALA A 198 -40.34 8.10 -0.11
N TYR A 199 -40.44 6.93 -0.76
CA TYR A 199 -40.94 5.67 -0.18
C TYR A 199 -39.83 4.67 0.20
N ALA A 200 -38.58 4.93 -0.17
CA ALA A 200 -37.44 4.12 0.22
C ALA A 200 -36.65 4.89 1.27
N ASP A 201 -36.67 4.43 2.53
CA ASP A 201 -36.08 5.09 3.72
C ASP A 201 -34.57 5.40 3.65
N GLU A 202 -33.90 5.06 2.55
CA GLU A 202 -32.53 5.48 2.27
C GLU A 202 -32.49 6.11 0.88
N GLY A 203 -32.34 7.44 0.85
CA GLY A 203 -32.23 8.24 -0.36
C GLY A 203 -31.12 7.73 -1.27
N LEU A 204 -31.52 6.97 -2.29
CA LEU A 204 -30.68 6.54 -3.40
C LEU A 204 -30.28 7.78 -4.22
N GLN A 205 -29.27 8.51 -3.75
CA GLN A 205 -28.63 9.56 -4.54
C GLN A 205 -27.83 8.88 -5.65
N LEU A 206 -28.42 8.81 -6.84
CA LEU A 206 -27.78 8.26 -8.04
C LEU A 206 -26.50 9.01 -8.42
N ILE A 207 -26.42 10.30 -8.06
CA ILE A 207 -25.27 11.17 -8.23
C ILE A 207 -24.91 11.72 -6.85
N ASP A 208 -23.77 11.29 -6.32
CA ASP A 208 -23.17 11.85 -5.10
C ASP A 208 -22.08 12.89 -5.45
N ALA A 209 -21.49 13.50 -4.42
CA ALA A 209 -20.44 14.52 -4.56
C ALA A 209 -19.18 14.02 -5.30
N ASP A 210 -18.95 12.71 -5.39
CA ASP A 210 -17.77 12.12 -6.02
C ASP A 210 -18.07 11.48 -7.38
N PHE A 211 -19.33 11.48 -7.84
CA PHE A 211 -19.74 10.84 -9.08
C PHE A 211 -18.96 11.35 -10.29
N TYR A 212 -18.86 12.67 -10.47
CA TYR A 212 -18.11 13.26 -11.57
C TYR A 212 -16.60 12.97 -11.49
N LYS A 213 -16.04 12.91 -10.28
CA LYS A 213 -14.64 12.51 -10.08
C LYS A 213 -14.41 11.07 -10.53
N ARG A 214 -15.32 10.15 -10.18
CA ARG A 214 -15.26 8.74 -10.63
C ARG A 214 -15.35 8.61 -12.15
N LEU A 215 -16.23 9.40 -12.80
CA LEU A 215 -16.32 9.42 -14.26
C LEU A 215 -15.01 9.91 -14.90
N GLN A 216 -14.42 10.99 -14.38
CA GLN A 216 -13.13 11.51 -14.87
C GLN A 216 -12.00 10.51 -14.68
N VAL A 217 -11.96 9.79 -13.55
CA VAL A 217 -10.99 8.72 -13.31
C VAL A 217 -11.16 7.60 -14.34
N LEU A 218 -12.38 7.16 -14.63
CA LEU A 218 -12.60 6.15 -15.66
C LEU A 218 -12.18 6.62 -17.05
N GLN A 219 -12.45 7.88 -17.40
CA GLN A 219 -12.00 8.48 -18.67
C GLN A 219 -10.48 8.56 -18.76
N ALA A 220 -9.80 8.90 -17.65
CA ALA A 220 -8.35 8.85 -17.57
C ALA A 220 -7.83 7.42 -17.76
N MET A 221 -8.42 6.45 -17.07
CA MET A 221 -8.06 5.04 -17.20
C MET A 221 -8.27 4.51 -18.63
N GLU A 222 -9.25 5.03 -19.38
CA GLU A 222 -9.45 4.69 -20.79
C GLU A 222 -8.25 5.10 -21.67
N SER A 223 -7.60 6.22 -21.34
CA SER A 223 -6.42 6.73 -22.04
C SER A 223 -5.09 6.12 -21.58
N THR A 224 -5.10 5.42 -20.43
CA THR A 224 -3.90 4.80 -19.86
C THR A 224 -3.48 3.57 -20.64
N ASP A 225 -2.17 3.46 -20.86
CA ASP A 225 -1.56 2.29 -21.49
C ASP A 225 -1.85 1.01 -20.68
N ILE A 226 -2.36 0.00 -21.36
CA ILE A 226 -2.73 -1.28 -20.75
C ILE A 226 -1.54 -1.99 -20.09
N GLU A 227 -0.33 -1.78 -20.63
CA GLU A 227 0.92 -2.33 -20.12
C GLU A 227 1.28 -1.74 -18.76
N THR A 228 0.85 -0.50 -18.54
CA THR A 228 1.02 0.19 -17.27
C THR A 228 0.14 -0.39 -16.16
N MET A 229 -1.05 -0.88 -16.52
CA MET A 229 -2.02 -1.43 -15.57
C MET A 229 -1.82 -2.93 -15.34
N TYR A 230 -1.36 -3.65 -16.37
CA TYR A 230 -1.20 -5.10 -16.37
C TYR A 230 0.21 -5.49 -16.83
N PRO A 231 1.20 -5.47 -15.91
CA PRO A 231 2.62 -5.65 -16.24
C PRO A 231 2.98 -7.04 -16.79
N LEU A 232 2.07 -8.02 -16.67
CA LEU A 232 2.25 -9.32 -17.31
C LEU A 232 1.73 -9.28 -18.74
N GLU A 233 2.62 -9.54 -19.71
CA GLU A 233 2.28 -9.59 -21.13
C GLU A 233 1.78 -10.97 -21.58
N ARG A 234 2.28 -12.03 -20.96
CA ARG A 234 2.04 -13.41 -21.39
C ARG A 234 1.91 -14.36 -20.20
N LEU A 235 1.07 -15.37 -20.36
CA LEU A 235 0.90 -16.47 -19.41
C LEU A 235 1.79 -17.64 -19.82
N ASP A 236 3.08 -17.55 -19.52
CA ASP A 236 4.04 -18.65 -19.66
C ASP A 236 4.38 -19.25 -18.29
N LYS A 237 5.28 -20.23 -18.27
CA LYS A 237 5.71 -20.91 -17.05
C LYS A 237 6.32 -19.97 -16.00
N THR A 238 6.77 -18.77 -16.37
CA THR A 238 7.41 -17.80 -15.47
C THR A 238 6.50 -16.64 -15.07
N ALA A 239 5.21 -16.69 -15.43
CA ALA A 239 4.28 -15.59 -15.19
C ALA A 239 4.06 -15.32 -13.69
N LYS A 240 4.07 -16.38 -12.86
CA LYS A 240 3.93 -16.26 -11.40
C LYS A 240 5.15 -15.58 -10.78
N GLU A 241 6.35 -15.91 -11.26
CA GLU A 241 7.61 -15.32 -10.80
C GLU A 241 7.71 -13.84 -11.19
N ARG A 242 7.35 -13.51 -12.43
CA ARG A 242 7.28 -12.10 -12.86
C ARG A 242 6.27 -11.30 -12.03
N LEU A 243 5.15 -11.92 -11.65
CA LEU A 243 4.19 -11.29 -10.75
C LEU A 243 4.78 -11.06 -9.36
N PHE A 244 5.46 -12.06 -8.79
CA PHE A 244 6.15 -11.93 -7.52
C PHE A 244 7.17 -10.79 -7.52
N VAL A 245 7.99 -10.70 -8.58
CA VAL A 245 8.93 -9.59 -8.78
C VAL A 245 8.22 -8.24 -8.78
N PHE A 246 7.10 -8.11 -9.52
CA PHE A 246 6.30 -6.89 -9.52
C PHE A 246 5.77 -6.52 -8.13
N ARG A 247 5.24 -7.49 -7.37
CA ARG A 247 4.73 -7.27 -6.02
C ARG A 247 5.84 -6.80 -5.08
N MET A 248 6.98 -7.48 -5.06
CA MET A 248 8.09 -7.13 -4.19
C MET A 248 8.77 -5.83 -4.58
N MET A 249 8.87 -5.53 -5.88
CA MET A 249 9.33 -4.23 -6.37
C MET A 249 8.49 -3.09 -5.77
N ARG A 250 7.16 -3.21 -5.80
CA ARG A 250 6.26 -2.21 -5.23
C ARG A 250 6.37 -2.14 -3.71
N ALA A 251 6.45 -3.28 -3.03
CA ALA A 251 6.65 -3.33 -1.59
C ALA A 251 7.94 -2.61 -1.18
N ASN A 252 9.04 -2.89 -1.89
CA ASN A 252 10.35 -2.29 -1.63
C ASN A 252 10.34 -0.78 -1.92
N HIS A 253 9.72 -0.35 -3.01
CA HIS A 253 9.61 1.08 -3.35
C HIS A 253 8.77 1.85 -2.32
N LEU A 254 7.69 1.26 -1.79
CA LEU A 254 6.88 1.89 -0.75
C LEU A 254 7.68 2.14 0.52
N VAL A 255 8.51 1.18 0.94
CA VAL A 255 9.23 1.22 2.20
C VAL A 255 10.52 2.04 2.09
N TRP A 256 11.28 1.88 1.01
CA TRP A 256 12.64 2.43 0.87
C TRP A 256 12.85 3.34 -0.33
N HIS A 257 11.80 3.63 -1.11
CA HIS A 257 11.91 4.42 -2.35
C HIS A 257 12.93 3.86 -3.35
N LYS A 258 13.17 2.54 -3.30
CA LYS A 258 14.10 1.80 -4.16
C LYS A 258 13.53 0.43 -4.49
N TYR A 259 13.72 -0.03 -5.74
CA TYR A 259 13.17 -1.30 -6.22
C TYR A 259 13.89 -2.55 -5.71
N ARG A 260 15.20 -2.44 -5.45
CA ARG A 260 15.99 -3.48 -4.79
C ARG A 260 15.95 -4.86 -5.48
N PRO A 261 16.37 -4.94 -6.75
CA PRO A 261 16.31 -6.18 -7.52
C PRO A 261 17.17 -7.31 -6.94
N SER A 262 18.32 -7.00 -6.34
CA SER A 262 19.19 -8.01 -5.71
C SER A 262 18.54 -8.66 -4.48
N ASP A 263 17.72 -7.91 -3.74
CA ASP A 263 17.00 -8.44 -2.58
C ASP A 263 15.81 -9.30 -3.01
N ILE A 264 15.12 -8.90 -4.09
CA ILE A 264 14.07 -9.72 -4.71
C ILE A 264 14.67 -11.03 -5.23
N TYR A 265 15.85 -10.97 -5.86
CA TYR A 265 16.59 -12.15 -6.31
C TYR A 265 16.84 -13.13 -5.15
N VAL A 266 17.35 -12.64 -4.02
CA VAL A 266 17.55 -13.47 -2.83
C VAL A 266 16.23 -14.05 -2.33
N LEU A 267 15.15 -13.27 -2.25
CA LEU A 267 13.84 -13.80 -1.82
C LEU A 267 13.24 -14.86 -2.76
N MET A 268 13.64 -14.90 -4.02
CA MET A 268 13.23 -15.97 -4.94
C MET A 268 13.98 -17.29 -4.71
N GLU A 269 15.00 -17.31 -3.84
CA GLU A 269 15.66 -18.52 -3.36
C GLU A 269 14.88 -19.18 -2.21
N LEU A 270 13.76 -18.59 -1.77
CA LEU A 270 12.85 -19.23 -0.80
C LEU A 270 12.29 -20.54 -1.36
N GLU A 271 11.99 -21.46 -0.45
CA GLU A 271 11.46 -22.77 -0.80
C GLU A 271 10.11 -22.65 -1.52
N GLY A 272 9.98 -23.41 -2.61
CA GLY A 272 8.74 -23.52 -3.38
C GLY A 272 8.70 -22.72 -4.68
N PHE A 273 9.67 -21.85 -4.98
CA PHE A 273 9.77 -21.22 -6.30
C PHE A 273 10.25 -22.24 -7.37
N GLU A 274 9.45 -22.43 -8.42
CA GLU A 274 9.73 -23.40 -9.50
C GLU A 274 10.72 -22.87 -10.53
N TYR A 275 10.61 -21.60 -10.93
CA TYR A 275 11.45 -21.00 -11.98
C TYR A 275 12.09 -19.67 -11.55
N PRO A 276 13.00 -19.66 -10.54
CA PRO A 276 13.66 -18.46 -10.08
C PRO A 276 14.26 -17.64 -11.23
N GLN A 277 14.00 -16.34 -11.24
CA GLN A 277 14.54 -15.45 -12.26
C GLN A 277 15.99 -15.09 -11.93
N SER A 278 16.85 -15.00 -12.94
CA SER A 278 18.21 -14.49 -12.74
C SER A 278 18.17 -13.04 -12.26
N GLU A 279 19.18 -12.62 -11.48
CA GLU A 279 19.25 -11.25 -10.97
C GLU A 279 19.16 -10.22 -12.12
N ARG A 280 19.84 -10.48 -13.24
CA ARG A 280 19.79 -9.63 -14.43
C ARG A 280 18.36 -9.51 -15.00
N ASN A 281 17.59 -10.60 -15.02
CA ASN A 281 16.19 -10.55 -15.47
C ASN A 281 15.33 -9.75 -14.50
N ILE A 282 15.54 -9.90 -13.19
CA ILE A 282 14.82 -9.14 -12.16
C ILE A 282 15.14 -7.65 -12.27
N GLN A 283 16.41 -7.28 -12.50
CA GLN A 283 16.82 -5.90 -12.76
C GLN A 283 16.09 -5.32 -13.98
N ARG A 284 16.01 -6.09 -15.08
CA ARG A 284 15.29 -5.68 -16.29
C ARG A 284 13.80 -5.49 -16.02
N LEU A 285 13.15 -6.44 -15.34
CA LEU A 285 11.74 -6.35 -14.96
C LEU A 285 11.46 -5.13 -14.08
N CYS A 286 12.32 -4.85 -13.10
CA CYS A 286 12.18 -3.67 -12.25
C CYS A 286 12.27 -2.37 -13.07
N ALA A 287 13.18 -2.30 -14.05
CA ALA A 287 13.32 -1.14 -14.91
C ALA A 287 12.12 -0.96 -15.85
N GLU A 288 11.62 -2.05 -16.45
CA GLU A 288 10.39 -2.04 -17.27
C GLU A 288 9.19 -1.53 -16.45
N PHE A 289 8.97 -2.12 -15.27
CA PHE A 289 7.86 -1.73 -14.39
C PHE A 289 7.97 -0.30 -13.85
N ASP A 290 9.18 0.22 -13.65
CA ASP A 290 9.41 1.61 -13.24
C ASP A 290 8.98 2.60 -14.32
N VAL A 291 9.32 2.33 -15.59
CA VAL A 291 8.88 3.16 -16.73
C VAL A 291 7.36 3.22 -16.79
N HIS A 292 6.71 2.06 -16.70
CA HIS A 292 5.25 1.96 -16.64
C HIS A 292 4.67 2.73 -15.45
N TRP A 293 5.22 2.54 -14.25
CA TRP A 293 4.73 3.18 -13.04
C TRP A 293 4.87 4.71 -13.07
N ARG A 294 5.99 5.23 -13.59
CA ARG A 294 6.18 6.69 -13.76
C ARG A 294 5.17 7.28 -14.72
N ARG A 295 4.94 6.62 -15.86
CA ARG A 295 3.93 7.03 -16.84
C ARG A 295 2.53 7.06 -16.23
N LEU A 296 2.15 6.07 -15.41
CA LEU A 296 0.87 6.08 -14.68
C LEU A 296 0.73 7.32 -13.80
N ASN A 297 1.77 7.64 -13.03
CA ASN A 297 1.72 8.77 -12.11
C ASN A 297 1.66 10.11 -12.84
N GLU A 298 2.34 10.23 -13.99
CA GLU A 298 2.24 11.41 -14.85
C GLU A 298 0.81 11.57 -15.40
N GLU A 299 0.19 10.49 -15.89
CA GLU A 299 -1.20 10.49 -16.38
C GLU A 299 -2.19 10.84 -15.26
N ILE A 300 -2.06 10.24 -14.07
CA ILE A 300 -2.90 10.54 -12.89
C ILE A 300 -2.73 12.02 -12.48
N THR A 301 -1.51 12.54 -12.49
CA THR A 301 -1.22 13.93 -12.12
C THR A 301 -1.82 14.88 -13.14
N ALA A 302 -1.67 14.60 -14.45
CA ALA A 302 -2.24 15.41 -15.52
C ALA A 302 -3.77 15.47 -15.43
N VAL A 303 -4.43 14.35 -15.13
CA VAL A 303 -5.87 14.29 -14.91
C VAL A 303 -6.27 15.09 -13.68
N SER A 304 -5.54 14.94 -12.56
CA SER A 304 -5.82 15.68 -11.33
C SER A 304 -5.71 17.20 -11.51
N VAL A 305 -4.72 17.66 -12.30
CA VAL A 305 -4.53 19.07 -12.64
C VAL A 305 -5.62 19.57 -13.60
N ALA A 306 -5.98 18.79 -14.62
CA ALA A 306 -7.08 19.13 -15.53
C ALA A 306 -8.43 19.22 -14.80
N THR A 307 -8.69 18.29 -13.87
CA THR A 307 -9.86 18.33 -12.99
C THR A 307 -9.88 19.61 -12.16
N PHE A 308 -8.77 19.96 -11.50
CA PHE A 308 -8.67 21.18 -10.68
C PHE A 308 -8.96 22.45 -11.48
N ASN A 309 -8.42 22.56 -12.69
CA ASN A 309 -8.64 23.72 -13.55
C ASN A 309 -10.08 23.80 -14.08
N SER A 310 -10.68 22.66 -14.44
CA SER A 310 -12.08 22.61 -14.90
C SER A 310 -13.12 22.96 -13.83
N VAL A 311 -12.80 22.72 -12.55
CA VAL A 311 -13.64 23.16 -11.42
C VAL A 311 -13.52 24.67 -11.22
N ASN A 312 -12.30 25.22 -11.30
CA ASN A 312 -12.07 26.67 -11.12
C ASN A 312 -12.66 27.54 -12.26
N ASP A 313 -12.63 27.07 -13.51
CA ASP A 313 -13.26 27.80 -14.63
C ASP A 313 -14.79 27.86 -14.49
N LYS A 314 -15.40 26.85 -13.84
CA LYS A 314 -16.84 26.85 -13.54
C LYS A 314 -17.21 27.68 -12.33
N THR A 315 -16.34 27.84 -11.34
CA THR A 315 -16.59 28.77 -10.22
C THR A 315 -16.45 30.23 -10.63
N THR A 316 -15.57 30.53 -11.59
CA THR A 316 -15.32 31.91 -12.04
C THR A 316 -16.46 32.44 -12.92
N THR A 317 -17.20 31.55 -13.60
CA THR A 317 -18.35 31.93 -14.45
C THR A 317 -19.67 32.11 -13.70
N VAL A 318 -19.76 31.74 -12.41
CA VAL A 318 -21.00 31.88 -11.62
C VAL A 318 -21.02 33.18 -10.77
N THR A 319 -19.92 33.92 -10.71
CA THR A 319 -19.83 35.20 -9.96
C THR A 319 -19.89 36.46 -10.82
N THR A 320 -20.17 36.33 -12.11
CA THR A 320 -20.41 37.46 -13.00
C THR A 320 -21.66 37.21 -13.83
N GLU A 321 -22.83 37.31 -13.19
CA GLU A 321 -24.09 37.71 -13.80
C GLU A 321 -24.99 38.37 -12.76
#